data_AF-A0A2P6N2R5-F1
#
_entry.id   AF-A0A2P6N2R5-F1
#
_cell.length_a   1.000
_cell.length_b   1.000
_cell.length_c   1.000
_cell.angle_alpha   90.00
_cell.angle_beta   90.00
_cell.angle_gamma   90.00
#
_symmetry.space_group_name_H-M   'P 1'
#
loop_
_entity.id
_entity.type
_entity.pdbx_description
1 polymer ?
#
loop_
_entity_poly.entity_id
_entity_poly.type
_entity_poly.pdbx_seq_one_letter_code
_entity_poly.pdbx_strand_id
1 'polypeptide(L)'
;MEEIIEDYITVEKQWIEQLSREEIETVQYWGEVLFMLSGLKPCVLMTETPHVSLTVHEIASNILTPNFSLKDSLVVVNNRHHLSSEVHRILCLDAVEVTPVEVMRTEEELAKILDYPFPLPSPEELTSNDEMMEVVYFDVSRGKEPIPLSSYGILHCKMAEAIKHFKSYRRDLLPIVDLRMASQRVETS
;
A
#
# COMPACT_ATOMS: atom_id res chain seq x y z
N MET A 1 7.99 -27.10 0.13
CA MET A 1 7.41 -25.81 -0.33
C MET A 1 6.97 -24.97 0.87
N GLU A 2 6.41 -25.58 1.92
CA GLU A 2 6.16 -24.94 3.22
C GLU A 2 7.45 -24.53 3.97
N GLU A 3 8.51 -25.36 3.98
CA GLU A 3 9.81 -25.03 4.62
C GLU A 3 10.53 -23.80 4.04
N ILE A 4 10.32 -23.48 2.76
CA ILE A 4 10.98 -22.33 2.11
C ILE A 4 10.28 -21.01 2.48
N ILE A 5 8.99 -21.05 2.82
CA ILE A 5 8.20 -19.87 3.18
C ILE A 5 8.49 -19.43 4.62
N GLU A 6 8.70 -20.39 5.54
CA GLU A 6 9.04 -20.12 6.95
C GLU A 6 10.42 -19.47 7.11
N ASP A 7 11.41 -19.86 6.28
CA ASP A 7 12.74 -19.25 6.29
C ASP A 7 12.72 -17.78 5.82
N TYR A 8 11.84 -17.40 4.89
CA TYR A 8 11.85 -16.04 4.32
C TYR A 8 11.12 -14.99 5.15
N ILE A 9 9.97 -15.33 5.74
CA ILE A 9 9.32 -14.46 6.74
C ILE A 9 10.30 -14.19 7.88
N THR A 10 11.15 -15.16 8.21
CA THR A 10 12.20 -15.03 9.21
C THR A 10 13.31 -14.07 8.77
N VAL A 11 13.75 -14.11 7.50
CA VAL A 11 14.76 -13.17 6.95
C VAL A 11 14.23 -11.73 6.86
N GLU A 12 12.99 -11.51 6.42
CA GLU A 12 12.38 -10.17 6.38
C GLU A 12 12.11 -9.62 7.79
N LYS A 13 11.68 -10.47 8.73
CA LYS A 13 11.57 -10.09 10.14
C LYS A 13 12.92 -9.76 10.75
N GLN A 14 13.95 -10.56 10.47
CA GLN A 14 15.33 -10.29 10.90
C GLN A 14 15.87 -8.99 10.29
N TRP A 15 15.49 -8.67 9.06
CA TRP A 15 15.84 -7.38 8.44
C TRP A 15 15.13 -6.21 9.13
N ILE A 16 13.83 -6.34 9.41
CA ILE A 16 13.06 -5.36 10.21
C ILE A 16 13.64 -5.19 11.62
N GLU A 17 14.12 -6.27 12.24
CA GLU A 17 14.78 -6.28 13.55
C GLU A 17 16.19 -5.65 13.53
N GLN A 18 16.83 -5.57 12.34
CA GLN A 18 18.14 -4.97 12.14
C GLN A 18 18.09 -3.47 11.83
N LEU A 19 16.91 -2.91 11.56
CA LEU A 19 16.74 -1.47 11.35
C LEU A 19 17.00 -0.71 12.66
N SER A 20 17.84 0.31 12.58
CA SER A 20 18.08 1.23 13.69
C SER A 20 16.81 2.04 14.02
N ARG A 21 16.80 2.63 15.22
CA ARG A 21 15.67 3.45 15.70
C ARG A 21 15.36 4.64 14.79
N GLU A 22 16.40 5.21 14.18
CA GLU A 22 16.32 6.32 13.21
C GLU A 22 15.75 5.84 11.86
N GLU A 23 16.13 4.65 11.40
CA GLU A 23 15.57 4.02 10.20
C GLU A 23 14.09 3.66 10.39
N ILE A 24 13.69 3.19 11.58
CA ILE A 24 12.29 2.89 11.90
C ILE A 24 11.43 4.16 11.95
N GLU A 25 11.95 5.26 12.50
CA GLU A 25 11.28 6.58 12.50
C GLU A 25 11.18 7.14 11.08
N THR A 26 12.17 6.87 10.22
CA THR A 26 12.09 7.19 8.78
C THR A 26 11.04 6.30 8.08
N VAL A 27 10.90 5.03 8.47
CA VAL A 27 9.92 4.02 8.01
C VAL A 27 8.49 4.31 8.48
N GLN A 28 8.25 5.25 9.40
CA GLN A 28 6.89 5.71 9.73
C GLN A 28 6.19 6.39 8.55
N TYR A 29 6.95 6.95 7.60
CA TYR A 29 6.45 7.39 6.29
C TYR A 29 6.09 6.22 5.34
N TRP A 30 6.26 4.98 5.80
CA TRP A 30 6.25 3.80 4.95
C TRP A 30 5.51 2.62 5.59
N GLY A 31 4.45 2.85 6.37
CA GLY A 31 3.60 1.72 6.79
C GLY A 31 3.07 0.93 5.59
N GLU A 32 2.89 1.58 4.45
CA GLU A 32 2.67 0.94 3.14
C GLU A 32 3.82 0.02 2.69
N VAL A 33 5.09 0.41 2.89
CA VAL A 33 6.25 -0.46 2.63
C VAL A 33 6.27 -1.60 3.63
N LEU A 34 5.97 -1.36 4.92
CA LEU A 34 5.85 -2.45 5.90
C LEU A 34 4.82 -3.49 5.44
N PHE A 35 3.67 -3.05 4.92
CA PHE A 35 2.65 -3.96 4.38
C PHE A 35 3.17 -4.72 3.15
N MET A 36 3.85 -4.03 2.24
CA MET A 36 4.48 -4.65 1.06
C MET A 36 5.55 -5.69 1.45
N LEU A 37 6.44 -5.34 2.37
CA LEU A 37 7.50 -6.21 2.90
C LEU A 37 6.95 -7.39 3.69
N SER A 38 5.77 -7.24 4.29
CA SER A 38 5.05 -8.36 4.93
C SER A 38 4.31 -9.24 3.92
N GLY A 39 4.47 -8.98 2.62
CA GLY A 39 3.81 -9.71 1.54
C GLY A 39 2.32 -9.42 1.41
N LEU A 40 1.81 -8.35 2.03
CA LEU A 40 0.39 -7.98 2.00
C LEU A 40 0.05 -7.10 0.80
N LYS A 41 1.01 -6.32 0.31
CA LYS A 41 0.84 -5.48 -0.88
C LYS A 41 1.78 -5.89 -1.99
N PRO A 42 1.33 -5.86 -3.26
CA PRO A 42 2.20 -6.17 -4.38
C PRO A 42 3.08 -4.98 -4.79
N CYS A 43 2.66 -3.75 -4.52
CA CYS A 43 3.47 -2.56 -4.76
C CYS A 43 3.07 -1.41 -3.84
N VAL A 44 3.93 -0.39 -3.79
CA VAL A 44 3.66 0.89 -3.13
C VAL A 44 4.08 2.04 -4.03
N LEU A 45 3.33 3.14 -3.94
CA LEU A 45 3.62 4.40 -4.62
C LEU A 45 4.35 5.32 -3.65
N MET A 46 5.41 5.96 -4.11
CA MET A 46 6.33 6.74 -3.29
C MET A 46 6.68 8.04 -3.99
N THR A 47 6.71 9.16 -3.27
CA THR A 47 7.12 10.46 -3.85
C THR A 47 8.63 10.68 -3.77
N GLU A 48 9.32 9.88 -2.96
CA GLU A 48 10.77 9.98 -2.73
C GLU A 48 11.40 8.59 -2.80
N THR A 49 12.67 8.53 -3.21
CA THR A 49 13.43 7.28 -3.19
C THR A 49 13.66 6.82 -1.76
N PRO A 50 13.47 5.52 -1.45
CA PRO A 50 13.73 5.03 -0.12
C PRO A 50 15.24 5.12 0.17
N HIS A 51 15.58 5.53 1.39
CA HIS A 51 16.98 5.50 1.87
C HIS A 51 17.48 4.08 2.18
N VAL A 52 16.60 3.08 2.09
CA VAL A 52 16.91 1.66 2.32
C VAL A 52 17.07 0.91 1.00
N SER A 53 18.02 -0.04 0.96
CA SER A 53 18.19 -0.91 -0.20
C SER A 53 17.03 -1.91 -0.29
N LEU A 54 16.16 -1.72 -1.29
CA LEU A 54 15.05 -2.62 -1.56
C LEU A 54 15.45 -3.64 -2.64
N THR A 55 16.45 -4.48 -2.36
CA THR A 55 17.15 -5.30 -3.37
C THR A 55 16.27 -6.33 -4.11
N VAL A 56 15.10 -6.68 -3.56
CA VAL A 56 14.10 -7.57 -4.19
C VAL A 56 12.95 -6.82 -4.86
N HIS A 57 12.99 -5.48 -4.85
CA HIS A 57 11.95 -4.63 -5.40
C HIS A 57 12.44 -3.84 -6.61
N GLU A 58 11.56 -3.69 -7.60
CA GLU A 58 11.83 -2.85 -8.75
C GLU A 58 11.31 -1.43 -8.50
N ILE A 59 12.11 -0.42 -8.85
CA ILE A 59 11.73 0.99 -8.75
C ILE A 59 11.45 1.53 -10.15
N ALA A 60 10.17 1.78 -10.46
CA ALA A 60 9.74 2.46 -11.67
C ALA A 60 9.49 3.95 -11.41
N SER A 61 9.64 4.80 -12.43
CA SER A 61 9.38 6.26 -12.32
C SER A 61 8.51 6.75 -13.48
N ASN A 62 7.80 7.87 -13.28
CA ASN A 62 7.00 8.57 -14.30
C ASN A 62 5.74 7.85 -14.77
N ILE A 63 4.96 7.29 -13.85
CA ILE A 63 3.65 6.72 -14.20
C ILE A 63 2.65 7.85 -14.43
N LEU A 64 1.96 7.84 -15.57
CA LEU A 64 0.89 8.78 -15.88
C LEU A 64 -0.44 8.02 -15.87
N THR A 65 -1.43 8.51 -15.12
CA THR A 65 -2.80 7.99 -15.18
C THR A 65 -3.78 9.14 -15.45
N PRO A 66 -4.95 8.88 -16.06
CA PRO A 66 -5.91 9.93 -16.41
C PRO A 66 -6.65 10.50 -15.20
N ASN A 67 -6.85 9.68 -14.16
CA ASN A 67 -7.63 10.05 -12.97
C ASN A 67 -6.72 10.57 -11.83
N PHE A 68 -5.44 10.18 -11.83
CA PHE A 68 -4.45 10.62 -10.86
C PHE A 68 -3.12 10.99 -11.50
N SER A 69 -2.58 12.12 -11.09
CA SER A 69 -1.21 12.49 -11.44
C SER A 69 -0.23 11.71 -10.56
N LEU A 70 0.14 10.50 -10.97
CA LEU A 70 1.34 9.79 -10.47
C LEU A 70 2.64 10.33 -11.08
N LYS A 71 2.56 11.53 -11.69
CA LYS A 71 3.71 12.27 -12.16
C LYS A 71 4.71 12.43 -11.01
N ASP A 72 5.98 12.14 -11.30
CA ASP A 72 7.07 12.16 -10.33
C ASP A 72 6.92 11.15 -9.16
N SER A 73 6.01 10.18 -9.27
CA SER A 73 5.93 9.06 -8.35
C SER A 73 6.87 7.94 -8.76
N LEU A 74 7.47 7.32 -7.75
CA LEU A 74 8.18 6.07 -7.83
C LEU A 74 7.22 4.94 -7.46
N VAL A 75 7.34 3.81 -8.15
CA VAL A 75 6.65 2.60 -7.76
C VAL A 75 7.65 1.57 -7.35
N VAL A 76 7.47 1.05 -6.14
CA VAL A 76 8.26 -0.06 -5.63
C VAL A 76 7.41 -1.32 -5.73
N VAL A 77 7.85 -2.27 -6.54
CA VAL A 77 7.12 -3.53 -6.79
C VAL A 77 7.74 -4.66 -5.98
N ASN A 78 6.94 -5.39 -5.21
CA ASN A 78 7.37 -6.64 -4.59
C ASN A 78 7.31 -7.77 -5.63
N ASN A 79 8.47 -8.08 -6.23
CA ASN A 79 8.62 -9.11 -7.26
C ASN A 79 8.22 -10.52 -6.80
N ARG A 80 8.10 -10.74 -5.49
CA ARG A 80 7.72 -12.01 -4.88
C ARG A 80 6.25 -12.11 -4.55
N HIS A 81 5.51 -11.02 -4.62
CA HIS A 81 4.07 -11.05 -4.44
C HIS A 81 3.42 -11.79 -5.62
N HIS A 82 2.40 -12.60 -5.36
CA HIS A 82 1.69 -13.37 -6.40
C HIS A 82 1.00 -12.51 -7.49
N LEU A 83 0.93 -11.20 -7.27
CA LEU A 83 0.40 -10.21 -8.21
C LEU A 83 1.51 -9.39 -8.88
N SER A 84 2.79 -9.70 -8.69
CA SER A 84 3.90 -8.92 -9.27
C SER A 84 3.78 -8.80 -10.79
N SER A 85 3.54 -9.89 -11.51
CA SER A 85 3.32 -9.86 -12.96
C SER A 85 2.11 -9.01 -13.36
N GLU A 86 1.08 -8.95 -12.51
CA GLU A 86 -0.10 -8.12 -12.74
C GLU A 86 0.23 -6.63 -12.54
N VAL A 87 1.07 -6.30 -11.55
CA VAL A 87 1.60 -4.94 -11.35
C VAL A 87 2.39 -4.51 -12.58
N HIS A 88 3.31 -5.34 -13.08
CA HIS A 88 4.09 -5.04 -14.29
C HIS A 88 3.19 -4.79 -15.50
N ARG A 89 2.16 -5.61 -15.69
CA ARG A 89 1.18 -5.49 -16.77
C ARG A 89 0.37 -4.20 -16.66
N ILE A 90 -0.15 -3.88 -15.47
CA ILE A 90 -0.97 -2.69 -15.22
C ILE A 90 -0.10 -1.43 -15.26
N LEU A 91 1.13 -1.46 -14.80
CA LEU A 91 1.98 -0.27 -14.82
C LEU A 91 2.81 -0.15 -16.10
N CYS A 92 2.69 -1.12 -17.02
CA CYS A 92 3.47 -1.20 -18.26
C CYS A 92 4.99 -1.11 -18.03
N LEU A 93 5.48 -1.72 -16.95
CA LEU A 93 6.90 -1.66 -16.56
C LEU A 93 7.80 -2.43 -17.53
N ASP A 94 7.26 -3.43 -18.24
CA ASP A 94 7.99 -4.25 -19.20
C ASP A 94 8.13 -3.59 -20.59
N ALA A 95 7.58 -2.39 -20.79
CA ALA A 95 7.65 -1.69 -22.06
C ALA A 95 9.08 -1.17 -22.32
N VAL A 96 9.74 -1.74 -23.33
CA VAL A 96 11.11 -1.40 -23.77
C VAL A 96 11.20 0.03 -24.34
N GLU A 97 10.07 0.67 -24.64
CA GLU A 97 10.02 2.01 -25.20
C GLU A 97 9.82 3.08 -24.12
N VAL A 98 10.81 3.97 -24.00
CA VAL A 98 10.92 5.13 -23.08
C VAL A 98 9.87 6.22 -23.34
N THR A 99 8.89 5.97 -24.21
CA THR A 99 7.76 6.87 -24.40
C THR A 99 6.80 6.71 -23.22
N PRO A 100 6.48 7.77 -22.47
CA PRO A 100 5.45 7.73 -21.44
C PRO A 100 4.14 7.33 -22.13
N VAL A 101 3.75 6.06 -21.99
CA VAL A 101 2.44 5.63 -22.44
C VAL A 101 1.48 6.11 -21.36
N GLU A 102 0.67 7.11 -21.66
CA GLU A 102 -0.50 7.43 -20.85
C GLU A 102 -1.44 6.24 -20.94
N VAL A 103 -1.32 5.30 -20.00
CA VAL A 103 -2.23 4.17 -19.96
C VAL A 103 -3.39 4.53 -19.06
N MET A 104 -4.58 4.60 -19.65
CA MET A 104 -5.80 4.70 -18.87
C MET A 104 -5.96 3.45 -18.03
N ARG A 105 -5.86 3.61 -16.70
CA ARG A 105 -6.13 2.54 -15.73
C ARG A 105 -7.43 2.80 -15.02
N THR A 106 -8.13 1.71 -14.77
CA THR A 106 -9.39 1.72 -14.04
C THR A 106 -9.12 1.76 -12.53
N GLU A 107 -10.06 2.29 -11.75
CA GLU A 107 -9.98 2.24 -10.28
C GLU A 107 -9.93 0.80 -9.77
N GLU A 108 -10.57 -0.14 -10.49
CA GLU A 108 -10.49 -1.57 -10.19
C GLU A 108 -9.06 -2.11 -10.29
N GLU A 109 -8.33 -1.73 -11.34
CA GLU A 109 -6.93 -2.13 -11.52
C GLU A 109 -6.05 -1.53 -10.43
N LEU A 110 -6.25 -0.25 -10.09
CA LEU A 110 -5.49 0.43 -9.04
C LEU A 110 -5.77 -0.15 -7.66
N ALA A 111 -7.04 -0.34 -7.29
CA ALA A 111 -7.41 -0.97 -6.04
C ALA A 111 -6.81 -2.36 -5.90
N LYS A 112 -6.72 -3.13 -6.99
CA LYS A 112 -6.08 -4.45 -6.99
C LYS A 112 -4.58 -4.38 -6.73
N ILE A 113 -3.84 -3.47 -7.37
CA ILE A 113 -2.37 -3.40 -7.21
C ILE A 113 -1.92 -2.61 -5.98
N LEU A 114 -2.78 -1.78 -5.41
CA LEU A 114 -2.52 -1.06 -4.15
C LEU A 114 -3.11 -1.79 -2.94
N ASP A 115 -3.76 -2.93 -3.18
CA ASP A 115 -4.51 -3.72 -2.20
C ASP A 115 -5.50 -2.86 -1.39
N TYR A 116 -6.32 -2.08 -2.10
CA TYR A 116 -7.48 -1.41 -1.51
C TYR A 116 -8.69 -2.35 -1.53
N PRO A 117 -9.51 -2.35 -0.47
CA PRO A 117 -10.62 -3.29 -0.34
C PRO A 117 -11.71 -3.16 -1.42
N PHE A 118 -11.78 -2.01 -2.10
CA PHE A 118 -12.68 -1.76 -3.23
C PHE A 118 -12.18 -0.53 -4.02
N PRO A 119 -12.54 -0.39 -5.31
CA PRO A 119 -12.24 0.79 -6.12
C PRO A 119 -13.00 2.02 -5.63
N LEU A 120 -12.39 3.20 -5.73
CA LEU A 120 -13.11 4.44 -5.48
C LEU A 120 -14.16 4.64 -6.59
N PRO A 121 -15.39 5.08 -6.25
CA PRO A 121 -16.39 5.40 -7.25
C PRO A 121 -15.93 6.59 -8.10
N SER A 122 -16.32 6.61 -9.37
CA SER A 122 -16.11 7.79 -10.21
C SER A 122 -16.97 8.97 -9.73
N PRO A 123 -16.59 10.22 -10.03
CA PRO A 123 -17.40 11.38 -9.65
C PRO A 123 -18.85 11.34 -10.14
N GLU A 124 -19.11 10.66 -11.27
CA GLU A 124 -20.44 10.48 -11.84
C GLU A 124 -21.29 9.43 -11.10
N GLU A 125 -20.63 8.50 -10.40
CA GLU A 125 -21.28 7.46 -9.58
C GLU A 125 -21.63 7.97 -8.17
N LEU A 126 -20.99 9.05 -7.74
CA LEU A 126 -21.25 9.69 -6.45
C LEU A 126 -22.59 10.45 -6.47
N THR A 127 -23.40 10.18 -5.46
CA THR A 127 -24.66 10.87 -5.17
C THR A 127 -24.50 11.81 -3.98
N SER A 128 -25.44 12.74 -3.81
CA SER A 128 -25.44 13.66 -2.66
C SER A 128 -25.62 12.96 -1.30
N ASN A 129 -25.98 11.67 -1.29
CA ASN A 129 -26.14 10.87 -0.08
C ASN A 129 -24.90 10.02 0.24
N ASP A 130 -23.89 10.02 -0.64
CA ASP A 130 -22.67 9.27 -0.42
C ASP A 130 -21.77 10.00 0.58
N GLU A 131 -21.49 9.31 1.69
CA GLU A 131 -20.64 9.81 2.76
C GLU A 131 -19.24 9.21 2.60
N MET A 132 -18.28 10.06 2.27
CA MET A 132 -16.87 9.69 2.20
C MET A 132 -16.25 9.65 3.60
N MET A 133 -15.51 8.60 3.88
CA MET A 133 -14.79 8.37 5.13
C MET A 133 -13.31 8.15 4.83
N GLU A 134 -12.44 8.66 5.67
CA GLU A 134 -11.03 8.25 5.71
C GLU A 134 -10.89 7.11 6.73
N VAL A 135 -10.25 6.02 6.33
CA VAL A 135 -9.84 4.93 7.23
C VAL A 135 -8.34 5.04 7.45
N VAL A 136 -7.92 4.98 8.70
CA VAL A 136 -6.52 5.06 9.11
C VAL A 136 -6.13 3.79 9.87
N TYR A 137 -5.01 3.18 9.49
CA TYR A 137 -4.36 2.12 10.25
C TYR A 137 -3.22 2.68 11.06
N PHE A 138 -3.09 2.25 12.31
CA PHE A 138 -2.05 2.72 13.22
C PHE A 138 -1.45 1.59 14.05
N ASP A 139 -0.16 1.71 14.36
CA ASP A 139 0.55 0.87 15.32
C ASP A 139 0.48 1.50 16.71
N VAL A 140 0.10 0.71 17.73
CA VAL A 140 0.11 1.13 19.13
C VAL A 140 1.15 0.40 19.98
N SER A 141 2.04 -0.39 19.37
CA SER A 141 3.01 -1.21 20.08
C SER A 141 4.25 -0.44 20.58
N ARG A 142 4.59 0.71 19.95
CA ARG A 142 5.91 1.36 20.09
C ARG A 142 5.94 2.66 20.91
N GLY A 143 4.85 3.06 21.58
CA GLY A 143 4.87 4.30 22.35
C GLY A 143 3.58 4.65 23.08
N LYS A 144 3.53 5.86 23.64
CA LYS A 144 2.29 6.42 24.24
C LYS A 144 1.31 6.93 23.19
N GLU A 145 1.80 7.25 22.00
CA GLU A 145 1.01 7.80 20.90
C GLU A 145 0.89 6.80 19.75
N PRO A 146 -0.31 6.62 19.17
CA PRO A 146 -0.50 5.84 17.95
C PRO A 146 0.33 6.37 16.79
N ILE A 147 0.98 5.48 16.05
CA ILE A 147 1.75 5.81 14.84
C ILE A 147 0.90 5.47 13.62
N PRO A 148 0.50 6.44 12.78
CA PRO A 148 -0.21 6.14 11.54
C PRO A 148 0.71 5.38 10.57
N LEU A 149 0.18 4.32 9.96
CA LEU A 149 0.89 3.48 9.00
C LEU A 149 0.36 3.66 7.56
N SER A 150 -0.94 3.90 7.43
CA SER A 150 -1.61 4.06 6.14
C SER A 150 -2.96 4.72 6.36
N SER A 151 -3.41 5.50 5.37
CA SER A 151 -4.80 5.92 5.26
C SER A 151 -5.31 5.79 3.85
N TYR A 152 -6.61 5.55 3.72
CA TYR A 152 -7.29 5.49 2.42
C TYR A 152 -8.75 5.91 2.55
N GLY A 153 -9.31 6.41 1.44
CA GLY A 153 -10.70 6.84 1.36
C GLY A 153 -11.65 5.67 1.12
N ILE A 154 -12.84 5.72 1.73
CA ILE A 154 -13.92 4.77 1.53
C ILE A 154 -15.27 5.48 1.43
N LEU A 155 -16.24 4.84 0.79
CA LEU A 155 -17.65 5.15 1.03
C LEU A 155 -18.07 4.54 2.38
N HIS A 156 -18.87 5.25 3.18
CA HIS A 156 -19.36 4.76 4.47
C HIS A 156 -20.10 3.40 4.33
N CYS A 157 -20.83 3.19 3.22
CA CYS A 157 -21.49 1.93 2.92
C CYS A 157 -20.53 0.73 2.73
N LYS A 158 -19.23 0.98 2.55
CA LYS A 158 -18.14 -0.01 2.39
C LYS A 158 -17.35 -0.28 3.67
N MET A 159 -17.81 0.22 4.81
CA MET A 159 -17.14 0.03 6.11
C MET A 159 -16.97 -1.46 6.47
N ALA A 160 -17.92 -2.32 6.10
CA ALA A 160 -17.84 -3.75 6.38
C ALA A 160 -16.65 -4.43 5.66
N GLU A 161 -16.42 -4.07 4.40
CA GLU A 161 -15.29 -4.50 3.59
C GLU A 161 -13.97 -3.96 4.14
N ALA A 162 -13.93 -2.69 4.55
CA ALA A 162 -12.76 -2.10 5.20
C ALA A 162 -12.39 -2.84 6.51
N ILE A 163 -13.39 -3.15 7.35
CA ILE A 163 -13.19 -3.95 8.58
C ILE A 163 -12.65 -5.35 8.25
N LYS A 164 -13.16 -6.00 7.19
CA LYS A 164 -12.70 -7.32 6.77
C LYS A 164 -11.23 -7.27 6.33
N HIS A 165 -10.87 -6.28 5.52
CA HIS A 165 -9.50 -6.05 5.08
C HIS A 165 -8.56 -5.79 6.27
N PHE A 166 -8.92 -4.87 7.18
CA PHE A 166 -8.19 -4.60 8.40
C PHE A 166 -7.95 -5.86 9.24
N LYS A 167 -8.96 -6.72 9.40
CA LYS A 167 -8.82 -7.98 10.17
C LYS A 167 -7.79 -8.92 9.54
N SER A 168 -7.69 -8.96 8.21
CA SER A 168 -6.65 -9.75 7.52
C SER A 168 -5.27 -9.20 7.84
N TYR A 169 -5.07 -7.89 7.64
CA TYR A 169 -3.79 -7.22 7.91
C TYR A 169 -3.38 -7.37 9.37
N ARG A 170 -4.29 -7.13 10.30
CA ARG A 170 -4.02 -7.27 11.74
C ARG A 170 -3.61 -8.69 12.12
N ARG A 171 -4.22 -9.72 11.53
CA ARG A 171 -3.86 -11.12 11.79
C ARG A 171 -2.41 -11.38 11.35
N ASP A 172 -2.06 -10.95 10.15
CA ASP A 172 -0.79 -11.28 9.53
C ASP A 172 0.37 -10.43 10.09
N LEU A 173 0.07 -9.20 10.55
CA LEU A 173 1.02 -8.26 11.15
C LEU A 173 1.13 -8.34 12.69
N LEU A 174 0.27 -9.10 13.37
CA LEU A 174 0.26 -9.19 14.84
C LEU A 174 1.64 -9.48 15.45
N PRO A 175 2.53 -10.29 14.85
CA PRO A 175 3.87 -10.51 15.38
C PRO A 175 4.81 -9.29 15.28
N ILE A 176 4.47 -8.28 14.49
CA ILE A 176 5.34 -7.15 14.11
C ILE A 176 4.84 -5.82 14.68
N VAL A 177 3.52 -5.58 14.64
CA VAL A 177 2.87 -4.35 15.12
C VAL A 177 1.53 -4.65 15.78
N ASP A 178 1.11 -3.81 16.74
CA ASP A 178 -0.24 -3.89 17.30
C ASP A 178 -1.19 -3.01 16.48
N LEU A 179 -1.65 -3.56 15.35
CA LEU A 179 -2.46 -2.82 14.40
C LEU A 179 -3.85 -2.49 14.95
N ARG A 180 -4.27 -1.24 14.75
CA ARG A 180 -5.59 -0.69 15.08
C ARG A 180 -6.13 0.14 13.91
N MET A 181 -7.44 0.36 13.91
CA MET A 181 -8.15 1.07 12.85
C MET A 181 -9.03 2.16 13.45
N ALA A 182 -9.05 3.31 12.80
CA ALA A 182 -9.99 4.39 13.05
C ALA A 182 -10.59 4.85 11.72
N SER A 183 -11.74 5.51 11.79
CA SER A 183 -12.35 6.12 10.61
C SER A 183 -12.97 7.45 10.98
N GLN A 184 -12.87 8.44 10.09
CA GLN A 184 -13.45 9.76 10.25
C GLN A 184 -14.11 10.21 8.95
N ARG A 185 -15.13 11.06 9.05
CA ARG A 185 -15.78 11.64 7.88
C ARG A 185 -14.84 12.64 7.21
N VAL A 186 -14.76 12.60 5.88
CA VAL A 186 -14.04 13.62 5.11
C VAL A 186 -14.96 14.83 4.96
N GLU A 187 -14.60 15.95 5.59
CA GLU A 187 -15.29 17.22 5.36
C GLU A 187 -14.87 17.79 4.01
N THR A 188 -15.76 17.72 3.01
CA THR A 188 -15.57 18.42 1.75
C THR A 188 -15.76 19.91 1.98
N SER A 189 -14.70 20.69 1.85
CA SER A 189 -14.69 22.16 2.00
C SER A 189 -15.09 22.87 0.72
#